data_AF-A0A369SKE2-F1
#
_entry.id   AF-A0A369SKE2-F1
#
_cell.length_a   1.000
_cell.length_b   1.000
_cell.length_c   1.000
_cell.angle_alpha   90.00
_cell.angle_beta   90.00
_cell.angle_gamma   90.00
#
_symmetry.space_group_name_H-M   'P 1'
#
loop_
_entity.id
_entity.type
_entity.pdbx_description
1 polymer ?
#
loop_
_entity_poly.entity_id
_entity_poly.type
_entity_poly.pdbx_seq_one_letter_code
_entity_poly.pdbx_strand_id
1 'polypeptide(L)'
;MALPLAKYKRIISVIKNSTSRECLTDILKLYPGVTYNTLVSIYSQEYQKKIKKEFHRHHSPDMMERYYQRYLTLSNQDFQESILQLIANEVDLSAFLLARIVVERHLAHLHHNGNSPPRTTISNAMKDITLLQNDRLAREVEQCILNDANYGPLIENVKHSTGLEYEYILREKLNNLTLAFLDENDMRLQGYDKTPDIKLEVPIAVNGNIVNWIESKASFGDEHSHATYMKDQYYSYLNRFGPGMVIYWFGFIKELNFDEQPGILIVDSFPLEIITLKACTDHDCN
;
A
#
# COMPACT_ATOMS: atom_id res chain seq x y z
N MET A 1 13.55 9.63 1.86
CA MET A 1 14.63 9.83 0.89
C MET A 1 14.09 10.29 -0.47
N ALA A 2 14.63 11.36 -1.06
CA ALA A 2 14.41 11.65 -2.49
C ALA A 2 15.33 10.79 -3.37
N LEU A 3 14.75 9.87 -4.14
CA LEU A 3 15.44 8.89 -4.96
C LEU A 3 15.41 9.29 -6.44
N PRO A 4 16.55 9.46 -7.14
CA PRO A 4 16.53 9.78 -8.57
C PRO A 4 15.84 8.70 -9.40
N LEU A 5 15.05 9.10 -10.41
CA LEU A 5 14.27 8.21 -11.28
C LEU A 5 15.15 7.14 -11.94
N ALA A 6 16.38 7.51 -12.35
CA ALA A 6 17.33 6.57 -12.91
C ALA A 6 17.73 5.46 -11.92
N LYS A 7 17.91 5.80 -10.63
CA LYS A 7 18.24 4.82 -9.58
C LYS A 7 17.03 3.95 -9.26
N TYR A 8 15.83 4.54 -9.18
CA TYR A 8 14.56 3.81 -9.03
C TYR A 8 14.36 2.77 -10.14
N LYS A 9 14.54 3.16 -11.42
CA LYS A 9 14.41 2.25 -12.58
C LYS A 9 15.39 1.08 -12.52
N ARG A 10 16.62 1.30 -12.06
CA ARG A 10 17.61 0.22 -11.86
C ARG A 10 17.20 -0.74 -10.76
N ILE A 11 16.68 -0.23 -9.63
CA ILE A 11 16.15 -1.08 -8.54
C ILE A 11 15.00 -1.95 -9.05
N ILE A 12 14.05 -1.39 -9.79
CA ILE A 12 12.94 -2.17 -10.38
C ILE A 12 13.46 -3.26 -11.32
N SER A 13 14.46 -2.96 -12.14
CA SER A 13 15.05 -3.95 -13.06
C SER A 13 15.60 -5.16 -12.29
N VAL A 14 16.29 -4.93 -11.17
CA VAL A 14 16.80 -6.01 -10.30
C VAL A 14 15.64 -6.78 -9.66
N ILE A 15 14.61 -6.09 -9.15
CA ILE A 15 13.43 -6.72 -8.55
C ILE A 15 12.72 -7.63 -9.56
N LYS A 16 12.54 -7.18 -10.81
CA LYS A 16 11.84 -7.95 -11.85
C LYS A 16 12.61 -9.18 -12.32
N ASN A 17 13.94 -9.14 -12.25
CA ASN A 17 14.80 -10.25 -12.65
C ASN A 17 15.06 -11.25 -11.52
N SER A 18 14.54 -10.99 -10.32
CA SER A 18 14.78 -11.82 -9.14
C SER A 18 13.54 -12.61 -8.77
N THR A 19 13.70 -13.92 -8.60
CA THR A 19 12.60 -14.86 -8.31
C THR A 19 12.35 -15.05 -6.82
N SER A 20 13.23 -14.55 -5.94
CA SER A 20 13.13 -14.74 -4.49
C SER A 20 13.05 -13.42 -3.72
N ARG A 21 12.39 -13.45 -2.56
CA ARG A 21 12.30 -12.33 -1.61
C ARG A 21 13.66 -12.00 -0.97
N GLU A 22 14.60 -12.94 -0.98
CA GLU A 22 15.99 -12.78 -0.51
C GLU A 22 16.75 -11.69 -1.30
N CYS A 23 16.30 -11.43 -2.54
CA CYS A 23 16.77 -10.35 -3.39
C CYS A 23 16.83 -8.99 -2.69
N LEU A 24 15.92 -8.70 -1.74
CA LEU A 24 15.92 -7.41 -1.04
C LEU A 24 17.21 -7.17 -0.24
N THR A 25 17.78 -8.22 0.35
CA THR A 25 19.04 -8.11 1.10
C THR A 25 20.23 -7.88 0.18
N ASP A 26 20.21 -8.43 -1.03
CA ASP A 26 21.25 -8.20 -2.02
C ASP A 26 21.11 -6.82 -2.69
N ILE A 27 19.88 -6.35 -2.93
CA ILE A 27 19.62 -4.98 -3.37
C ILE A 27 20.13 -3.98 -2.33
N LEU A 28 19.93 -4.23 -1.03
CA LEU A 28 20.49 -3.37 0.03
C LEU A 28 22.01 -3.22 -0.07
N LYS A 29 22.73 -4.31 -0.37
CA LYS A 29 24.20 -4.29 -0.57
C LYS A 29 24.58 -3.47 -1.81
N LEU A 30 23.80 -3.56 -2.88
CA LEU A 30 24.05 -2.86 -4.15
C LEU A 30 23.74 -1.36 -4.10
N TYR A 31 22.84 -0.93 -3.23
CA TYR A 31 22.39 0.46 -3.15
C TYR A 31 22.54 1.03 -1.73
N PRO A 32 23.79 1.23 -1.24
CA PRO A 32 24.02 1.87 0.03
C PRO A 32 23.33 3.24 0.08
N GLY A 33 22.65 3.51 1.19
CA GLY A 33 21.82 4.69 1.40
C GLY A 33 20.32 4.44 1.20
N VAL A 34 19.90 3.45 0.41
CA VAL A 34 18.45 3.13 0.35
C VAL A 34 18.05 2.35 1.59
N THR A 35 17.00 2.81 2.28
CA THR A 35 16.54 2.12 3.50
C THR A 35 15.79 0.83 3.17
N TYR A 36 15.74 -0.10 4.14
CA TYR A 36 14.97 -1.33 3.99
C TYR A 36 13.48 -1.05 3.73
N ASN A 37 12.88 -0.10 4.47
CA ASN A 37 11.47 0.26 4.30
C ASN A 37 11.19 0.83 2.90
N THR A 38 12.10 1.64 2.34
CA THR A 38 12.02 2.10 0.95
C THR A 38 11.96 0.92 -0.02
N LEU A 39 12.87 -0.06 0.12
CA LEU A 39 12.91 -1.21 -0.79
C LEU A 39 11.69 -2.11 -0.66
N VAL A 40 11.25 -2.40 0.57
CA VAL A 40 10.03 -3.18 0.82
C VAL A 40 8.82 -2.49 0.20
N SER A 41 8.71 -1.16 0.35
CA SER A 41 7.62 -0.41 -0.26
C SER A 41 7.65 -0.45 -1.79
N ILE A 42 8.83 -0.24 -2.41
CA ILE A 42 8.99 -0.33 -3.87
C ILE A 42 8.63 -1.74 -4.37
N TYR A 43 9.15 -2.78 -3.69
CA TYR A 43 8.87 -4.16 -4.03
C TYR A 43 7.38 -4.47 -3.94
N SER A 44 6.72 -4.10 -2.84
CA SER A 44 5.29 -4.32 -2.65
C SER A 44 4.46 -3.63 -3.73
N GLN A 45 4.82 -2.41 -4.13
CA GLN A 45 4.12 -1.67 -5.18
C GLN A 45 4.31 -2.32 -6.56
N GLU A 46 5.53 -2.71 -6.92
CA GLU A 46 5.79 -3.39 -8.20
C GLU A 46 5.11 -4.76 -8.27
N TYR A 47 5.14 -5.53 -7.17
CA TYR A 47 4.41 -6.79 -7.07
C TYR A 47 2.91 -6.57 -7.27
N GLN A 48 2.33 -5.55 -6.63
CA GLN A 48 0.92 -5.23 -6.81
C GLN A 48 0.56 -4.83 -8.25
N LYS A 49 1.41 -4.05 -8.92
CA LYS A 49 1.21 -3.68 -10.34
C LYS A 49 1.26 -4.89 -11.26
N LYS A 50 2.23 -5.80 -11.04
CA LYS A 50 2.35 -7.06 -11.78
C LYS A 50 1.06 -7.88 -11.65
N ILE A 51 0.64 -8.14 -10.41
CA ILE A 51 -0.57 -8.92 -10.16
C ILE A 51 -1.80 -8.23 -10.76
N LYS A 52 -2.01 -6.92 -10.59
CA LYS A 52 -3.14 -6.21 -11.23
C LYS A 52 -3.18 -6.40 -12.75
N LYS A 53 -2.01 -6.42 -13.41
CA LYS A 53 -1.90 -6.63 -14.85
C LYS A 53 -2.23 -8.06 -15.26
N GLU A 54 -1.84 -9.06 -14.47
CA GLU A 54 -1.90 -10.48 -14.86
C GLU A 54 -3.09 -11.23 -14.26
N PHE A 55 -3.72 -10.73 -13.21
CA PHE A 55 -4.77 -11.41 -12.43
C PHE A 55 -5.96 -11.88 -13.28
N HIS A 56 -6.34 -11.12 -14.31
CA HIS A 56 -7.43 -11.51 -15.23
C HIS A 56 -7.17 -12.86 -15.93
N ARG A 57 -5.91 -13.24 -16.11
CA ARG A 57 -5.51 -14.54 -16.71
C ARG A 57 -5.73 -15.70 -15.74
N HIS A 58 -5.59 -15.45 -14.44
CA HIS A 58 -5.78 -16.44 -13.38
C HIS A 58 -7.25 -16.58 -12.96
N HIS A 59 -8.06 -15.55 -13.22
CA HIS A 59 -9.47 -15.47 -12.82
C HIS A 59 -10.46 -15.74 -13.96
N SER A 60 -10.01 -16.29 -15.09
CA SER A 60 -10.94 -16.76 -16.14
C SER A 60 -11.64 -18.05 -15.69
N PRO A 61 -12.91 -18.30 -16.07
CA PRO A 61 -13.64 -19.48 -15.63
C PRO A 61 -12.89 -20.81 -15.89
N ASP A 62 -12.28 -20.94 -17.07
CA ASP A 62 -11.48 -22.11 -17.44
C ASP A 62 -10.26 -22.29 -16.52
N MET A 63 -9.61 -21.19 -16.16
CA MET A 63 -8.40 -21.24 -15.34
C MET A 63 -8.68 -21.51 -13.88
N MET A 64 -9.74 -20.90 -13.34
CA MET A 64 -10.24 -21.21 -12.01
C MET A 64 -10.61 -22.69 -11.88
N GLU A 65 -11.29 -23.26 -12.89
CA GLU A 65 -11.61 -24.69 -12.93
C GLU A 65 -10.33 -25.53 -12.99
N ARG A 66 -9.34 -25.17 -13.82
CA ARG A 66 -8.07 -25.91 -13.87
C ARG A 66 -7.32 -25.92 -12.55
N TYR A 67 -7.24 -24.79 -11.84
CA TYR A 67 -6.61 -24.74 -10.52
C TYR A 67 -7.36 -25.60 -9.50
N TYR A 68 -8.69 -25.55 -9.51
CA TYR A 68 -9.51 -26.36 -8.61
C TYR A 68 -9.37 -27.87 -8.89
N GLN A 69 -9.43 -28.29 -10.15
CA GLN A 69 -9.26 -29.70 -10.53
C GLN A 69 -7.86 -30.22 -10.22
N ARG A 70 -6.84 -29.38 -10.43
CA ARG A 70 -5.47 -29.72 -10.04
C ARG A 70 -5.33 -29.90 -8.53
N TYR A 71 -5.93 -29.00 -7.75
CA TYR A 71 -6.00 -29.14 -6.30
C TYR A 71 -6.67 -30.46 -5.88
N LEU A 72 -7.84 -30.80 -6.43
CA LEU A 72 -8.53 -32.06 -6.12
C LEU A 72 -7.70 -33.29 -6.49
N THR A 73 -7.05 -33.28 -7.66
CA THR A 73 -6.24 -34.40 -8.14
C THR A 73 -5.07 -34.67 -7.19
N LEU A 74 -4.34 -33.63 -6.80
CA LEU A 74 -3.22 -33.74 -5.87
C LEU A 74 -3.69 -34.05 -4.44
N SER A 75 -4.89 -33.61 -4.08
CA SER A 75 -5.48 -33.88 -2.77
C SER A 75 -5.85 -35.35 -2.57
N ASN A 76 -6.16 -36.07 -3.65
CA ASN A 76 -6.46 -37.50 -3.63
C ASN A 76 -5.20 -38.38 -3.60
N GLN A 77 -4.05 -37.80 -3.93
CA GLN A 77 -2.75 -38.43 -3.74
C GLN A 77 -2.31 -38.09 -2.30
N ASP A 78 -1.63 -39.00 -1.59
CA ASP A 78 -1.15 -38.77 -0.21
C ASP A 78 0.01 -37.75 -0.19
N PHE A 79 -0.31 -36.54 -0.65
CA PHE A 79 0.59 -35.43 -0.85
C PHE A 79 0.67 -34.63 0.44
N GLN A 80 1.83 -34.63 1.08
CA GLN A 80 2.03 -34.06 2.41
C GLN A 80 2.38 -32.55 2.38
N GLU A 81 2.78 -32.02 1.22
CA GLU A 81 3.10 -30.59 1.07
C GLU A 81 1.84 -29.74 0.82
N SER A 82 1.97 -28.41 1.02
CA SER A 82 0.89 -27.47 0.74
C SER A 82 0.68 -27.36 -0.78
N ILE A 83 -0.41 -27.96 -1.28
CA ILE A 83 -0.76 -27.98 -2.70
C ILE A 83 -1.01 -26.56 -3.20
N LEU A 84 -1.72 -25.74 -2.42
CA LEU A 84 -1.99 -24.35 -2.79
C LEU A 84 -0.71 -23.54 -2.91
N GLN A 85 0.26 -23.69 -2.00
CA GLN A 85 1.54 -23.00 -2.13
C GLN A 85 2.34 -23.49 -3.35
N LEU A 86 2.35 -24.80 -3.61
CA LEU A 86 3.00 -25.37 -4.78
C LEU A 86 2.45 -24.76 -6.07
N ILE A 87 1.12 -24.82 -6.27
CA ILE A 87 0.49 -24.27 -7.47
C ILE A 87 0.75 -22.77 -7.57
N ALA A 88 0.67 -22.03 -6.46
CA ALA A 88 0.86 -20.57 -6.44
C ALA A 88 2.27 -20.18 -6.89
N ASN A 89 3.30 -20.91 -6.41
CA ASN A 89 4.69 -20.69 -6.80
C ASN A 89 4.93 -20.99 -8.27
N GLU A 90 4.35 -22.06 -8.81
CA GLU A 90 4.51 -22.43 -10.22
C GLU A 90 3.87 -21.43 -11.18
N VAL A 91 2.73 -20.84 -10.79
CA VAL A 91 2.02 -19.85 -11.62
C VAL A 91 2.40 -18.41 -11.28
N ASP A 92 3.36 -18.21 -10.37
CA ASP A 92 3.88 -16.91 -9.94
C ASP A 92 2.77 -15.97 -9.44
N LEU A 93 1.88 -16.53 -8.61
CA LEU A 93 0.76 -15.84 -7.97
C LEU A 93 0.92 -15.89 -6.45
N SER A 94 0.38 -14.90 -5.74
CA SER A 94 0.29 -14.93 -4.27
C SER A 94 -0.50 -16.17 -3.81
N ALA A 95 0.02 -16.89 -2.82
CA ALA A 95 -0.63 -18.07 -2.27
C ALA A 95 -2.02 -17.73 -1.72
N PHE A 96 -2.17 -16.56 -1.10
CA PHE A 96 -3.47 -16.05 -0.66
C PHE A 96 -4.45 -15.83 -1.83
N LEU A 97 -3.99 -15.25 -2.94
CA LEU A 97 -4.85 -15.02 -4.11
C LEU A 97 -5.25 -16.32 -4.79
N LEU A 98 -4.33 -17.28 -4.92
CA LEU A 98 -4.68 -18.60 -5.44
C LEU A 98 -5.67 -19.31 -4.53
N ALA A 99 -5.44 -19.31 -3.21
CA ALA A 99 -6.35 -19.89 -2.24
C ALA A 99 -7.76 -19.30 -2.39
N ARG A 100 -7.85 -17.98 -2.56
CA ARG A 100 -9.12 -17.30 -2.81
C ARG A 100 -9.81 -17.74 -4.11
N ILE A 101 -9.06 -17.97 -5.19
CA ILE A 101 -9.59 -18.51 -6.46
C ILE A 101 -10.13 -19.94 -6.26
N VAL A 102 -9.36 -20.79 -5.58
CA VAL A 102 -9.76 -22.18 -5.31
C VAL A 102 -10.98 -22.23 -4.40
N VAL A 103 -11.04 -21.39 -3.36
CA VAL A 103 -12.21 -21.26 -2.47
C VAL A 103 -13.43 -20.77 -3.25
N GLU A 104 -13.29 -19.76 -4.10
CA GLU A 104 -14.40 -19.30 -4.95
C GLU A 104 -14.96 -20.45 -5.79
N ARG A 105 -14.08 -21.24 -6.41
CA ARG A 105 -14.51 -22.35 -7.25
C ARG A 105 -15.08 -23.52 -6.45
N HIS A 106 -14.53 -23.80 -5.28
CA HIS A 106 -15.05 -24.81 -4.36
C HIS A 106 -16.48 -24.48 -3.93
N LEU A 107 -16.73 -23.25 -3.48
CA LEU A 107 -18.06 -22.77 -3.08
C LEU A 107 -19.03 -22.72 -4.26
N ALA A 108 -18.56 -22.39 -5.46
CA ALA A 108 -19.37 -22.44 -6.67
C ALA A 108 -19.97 -23.84 -6.89
N HIS A 109 -19.15 -24.88 -6.75
CA HIS A 109 -19.57 -26.28 -6.86
C HIS A 109 -20.43 -26.75 -5.68
N LEU A 110 -20.11 -26.32 -4.45
CA LEU A 110 -20.79 -26.77 -3.23
C LEU A 110 -22.19 -26.15 -3.06
N HIS A 111 -22.36 -24.88 -3.41
CA HIS A 111 -23.56 -24.10 -3.05
C HIS A 111 -24.23 -23.34 -4.20
N HIS A 112 -23.60 -23.26 -5.38
CA HIS A 112 -24.07 -22.38 -6.46
C HIS A 112 -24.18 -23.06 -7.83
N ASN A 113 -24.23 -24.39 -7.88
CA ASN A 113 -24.37 -25.16 -9.13
C ASN A 113 -23.35 -24.77 -10.21
N GLY A 114 -22.12 -24.45 -9.80
CA GLY A 114 -21.03 -24.04 -10.68
C GLY A 114 -21.01 -22.56 -11.06
N ASN A 115 -21.97 -21.74 -10.60
CA ASN A 115 -21.95 -20.29 -10.79
C ASN A 115 -21.09 -19.60 -9.73
N SER A 116 -20.47 -18.47 -10.06
CA SER A 116 -19.64 -17.73 -9.11
C SER A 116 -20.46 -17.24 -7.90
N PRO A 117 -20.01 -17.54 -6.66
CA PRO A 117 -20.64 -17.04 -5.45
C PRO A 117 -20.51 -15.51 -5.31
N PRO A 118 -21.37 -14.86 -4.51
CA PRO A 118 -21.19 -13.46 -4.14
C PRO A 118 -19.82 -13.23 -3.49
N ARG A 119 -19.19 -12.07 -3.78
CA ARG A 119 -17.88 -11.71 -3.21
C ARG A 119 -17.87 -11.70 -1.67
N THR A 120 -18.99 -11.36 -1.05
CA THR A 120 -19.17 -11.37 0.41
C THR A 120 -19.07 -12.77 0.98
N THR A 121 -19.68 -13.77 0.32
CA THR A 121 -19.59 -15.19 0.71
C THR A 121 -18.15 -15.68 0.68
N ILE A 122 -17.41 -15.37 -0.40
CA ILE A 122 -15.99 -15.73 -0.52
C ILE A 122 -15.18 -15.08 0.59
N SER A 123 -15.37 -13.77 0.82
CA SER A 123 -14.64 -13.05 1.86
C SER A 123 -14.97 -13.55 3.28
N ASN A 124 -16.19 -14.00 3.52
CA ASN A 124 -16.57 -14.62 4.79
C ASN A 124 -15.91 -15.99 4.97
N ALA A 125 -15.89 -16.83 3.93
CA ALA A 125 -15.20 -18.13 3.98
C ALA A 125 -13.67 -18.01 4.12
N MET A 126 -13.08 -16.94 3.58
CA MET A 126 -11.65 -16.64 3.80
C MET A 126 -11.35 -16.13 5.22
N LYS A 127 -12.36 -15.61 5.94
CA LYS A 127 -12.22 -15.19 7.35
C LYS A 127 -12.55 -16.32 8.32
N ASP A 128 -13.54 -17.13 7.96
CA ASP A 128 -14.01 -18.29 8.71
C ASP A 128 -13.89 -19.54 7.81
N ILE A 129 -12.74 -20.19 7.91
CA ILE A 129 -12.39 -21.37 7.10
C ILE A 129 -13.29 -22.58 7.39
N THR A 130 -14.05 -22.58 8.50
CA THR A 130 -14.96 -23.67 8.83
C THR A 130 -16.12 -23.77 7.83
N LEU A 131 -16.45 -22.66 7.17
CA LEU A 131 -17.49 -22.59 6.13
C LEU A 131 -17.15 -23.40 4.87
N LEU A 132 -15.89 -23.83 4.72
CA LEU A 132 -15.45 -24.60 3.54
C LEU A 132 -15.88 -26.07 3.57
N GLN A 133 -16.29 -26.61 4.72
CA GLN A 133 -16.71 -28.01 4.87
C GLN A 133 -15.70 -29.04 4.30
N ASN A 134 -14.42 -28.66 4.29
CA ASN A 134 -13.31 -29.47 3.80
C ASN A 134 -12.07 -29.16 4.64
N ASP A 135 -11.76 -30.07 5.58
CA ASP A 135 -10.70 -29.87 6.57
C ASP A 135 -9.31 -29.69 5.96
N ARG A 136 -9.04 -30.34 4.82
CA ARG A 136 -7.76 -30.18 4.13
C ARG A 136 -7.67 -28.81 3.47
N LEU A 137 -8.71 -28.42 2.73
CA LEU A 137 -8.74 -27.11 2.09
C LEU A 137 -8.69 -25.98 3.12
N ALA A 138 -9.43 -26.10 4.22
CA ALA A 138 -9.40 -25.14 5.32
C ALA A 138 -7.99 -24.94 5.88
N ARG A 139 -7.27 -26.03 6.19
CA ARG A 139 -5.89 -25.97 6.68
C ARG A 139 -4.93 -25.36 5.66
N GLU A 140 -5.04 -25.71 4.39
CA GLU A 140 -4.17 -25.13 3.35
C GLU A 140 -4.46 -23.64 3.12
N VAL A 141 -5.73 -23.22 3.14
CA VAL A 141 -6.13 -21.81 3.06
C VAL A 141 -5.56 -21.03 4.24
N GLU A 142 -5.63 -21.57 5.46
CA GLU A 142 -5.04 -20.97 6.65
C GLU A 142 -3.52 -20.79 6.49
N GLN A 143 -2.81 -21.83 6.04
CA GLN A 143 -1.37 -21.73 5.77
C GLN A 143 -1.05 -20.67 4.71
N CYS A 144 -1.85 -20.57 3.64
CA CYS A 144 -1.70 -19.52 2.64
C CYS A 144 -1.92 -18.14 3.24
N ILE A 145 -2.91 -17.96 4.11
CA ILE A 145 -3.17 -16.68 4.80
C ILE A 145 -1.99 -16.28 5.70
N LEU A 146 -1.47 -17.22 6.50
CA LEU A 146 -0.40 -16.96 7.47
C LEU A 146 0.94 -16.66 6.80
N ASN A 147 1.24 -17.33 5.68
CA ASN A 147 2.53 -17.20 5.00
C ASN A 147 2.54 -16.17 3.86
N ASP A 148 1.39 -15.56 3.53
CA ASP A 148 1.33 -14.63 2.42
C ASP A 148 2.02 -13.30 2.75
N ALA A 149 2.98 -12.97 1.88
CA ALA A 149 3.88 -11.85 2.01
C ALA A 149 3.32 -10.51 1.53
N ASN A 150 2.23 -10.51 0.75
CA ASN A 150 1.95 -9.42 -0.20
C ASN A 150 0.50 -8.91 -0.19
N TYR A 151 -0.47 -9.81 -0.01
CA TYR A 151 -1.92 -9.59 -0.12
C TYR A 151 -2.74 -10.15 1.05
N GLY A 152 -2.16 -11.02 1.89
CA GLY A 152 -2.84 -11.60 3.04
C GLY A 152 -3.30 -10.55 4.07
N PRO A 153 -4.30 -10.88 4.91
CA PRO A 153 -4.81 -9.97 5.94
C PRO A 153 -3.75 -9.50 6.93
N LEU A 154 -2.74 -10.34 7.22
CA LEU A 154 -1.65 -9.97 8.13
C LEU A 154 -0.81 -8.81 7.58
N ILE A 155 -0.40 -8.88 6.31
CA ILE A 155 0.42 -7.81 5.72
C ILE A 155 -0.39 -6.53 5.51
N GLU A 156 -1.69 -6.63 5.23
CA GLU A 156 -2.57 -5.47 5.15
C GLU A 156 -2.74 -4.81 6.53
N ASN A 157 -2.87 -5.60 7.61
CA ASN A 157 -2.87 -5.07 8.98
C ASN A 157 -1.55 -4.39 9.35
N VAL A 158 -0.42 -4.94 8.92
CA VAL A 158 0.90 -4.31 9.08
C VAL A 158 0.92 -2.96 8.37
N LYS A 159 0.56 -2.91 7.08
CA LYS A 159 0.51 -1.65 6.30
C LYS A 159 -0.39 -0.61 6.95
N HIS A 160 -1.59 -1.02 7.39
CA HIS A 160 -2.53 -0.13 8.06
C HIS A 160 -1.97 0.41 9.38
N SER A 161 -1.40 -0.47 10.22
CA SER A 161 -0.78 -0.08 11.49
C SER A 161 0.40 0.86 11.28
N THR A 162 1.23 0.61 10.28
CA THR A 162 2.34 1.50 9.90
C THR A 162 1.83 2.87 9.42
N GLY A 163 0.72 2.93 8.68
CA GLY A 163 0.07 4.19 8.33
C GLY A 163 -0.31 5.01 9.55
N LEU A 164 -1.04 4.39 10.49
CA LEU A 164 -1.46 5.02 11.75
C LEU A 164 -0.28 5.49 12.60
N GLU A 165 0.81 4.71 12.64
CA GLU A 165 2.03 5.08 13.36
C GLU A 165 2.65 6.36 12.80
N TYR A 166 2.75 6.49 11.48
CA TYR A 166 3.33 7.68 10.85
C TYR A 166 2.41 8.92 10.94
N GLU A 167 1.09 8.73 10.90
CA GLU A 167 0.12 9.79 11.22
C GLU A 167 0.23 10.24 12.68
N TYR A 168 0.43 9.32 13.62
CA TYR A 168 0.69 9.65 15.02
C TYR A 168 2.00 10.44 15.17
N ILE A 169 3.09 9.99 14.53
CA ILE A 169 4.39 10.70 14.54
C ILE A 169 4.25 12.12 13.97
N LEU A 170 3.45 12.30 12.91
CA LEU A 170 3.17 13.62 12.35
C LEU A 170 2.48 14.53 13.38
N ARG A 171 1.41 14.05 14.02
CA ARG A 171 0.68 14.81 15.05
C ARG A 171 1.58 15.19 16.22
N GLU A 172 2.41 14.27 16.70
CA GLU A 172 3.37 14.56 17.77
C GLU A 172 4.37 15.65 17.38
N LYS A 173 4.86 15.63 16.14
CA LYS A 173 5.76 16.70 15.64
C LYS A 173 5.06 18.05 15.58
N LEU A 174 3.81 18.11 15.15
CA LEU A 174 3.02 19.35 15.12
C LEU A 174 2.73 19.87 16.54
N ASN A 175 2.36 18.98 17.47
CA ASN A 175 2.13 19.29 18.88
C ASN A 175 3.39 19.85 19.55
N ASN A 176 4.54 19.22 19.34
CA ASN A 176 5.82 19.67 19.89
C ASN A 176 6.24 21.07 19.39
N LEU A 177 5.76 21.47 18.20
CA LEU A 177 5.96 22.80 17.64
C LEU A 177 4.81 23.77 17.98
N THR A 178 3.84 23.35 18.78
CA THR A 178 2.65 24.13 19.17
C THR A 178 1.88 24.67 17.95
N LEU A 179 1.82 23.88 16.88
CA LEU A 179 1.04 24.22 15.69
C LEU A 179 -0.41 23.80 15.91
N ALA A 180 -1.34 24.71 15.64
CA ALA A 180 -2.77 24.42 15.69
C ALA A 180 -3.21 23.73 14.38
N PHE A 181 -3.90 22.59 14.51
CA PHE A 181 -4.37 21.80 13.38
C PHE A 181 -5.65 21.04 13.72
N LEU A 182 -6.35 20.62 12.67
CA LEU A 182 -7.48 19.68 12.71
C LEU A 182 -7.02 18.35 12.09
N ASP A 183 -7.30 17.25 12.76
CA ASP A 183 -7.11 15.92 12.17
C ASP A 183 -8.34 15.48 11.34
N GLU A 184 -8.25 14.30 10.72
CA GLU A 184 -9.35 13.76 9.92
C GLU A 184 -10.68 13.65 10.70
N ASN A 185 -10.64 13.25 11.98
CA ASN A 185 -11.85 13.08 12.78
C ASN A 185 -12.47 14.44 13.12
N ASP A 186 -11.64 15.42 13.48
CA ASP A 186 -12.09 16.79 13.76
C ASP A 186 -12.79 17.38 12.54
N MET A 187 -12.20 17.22 11.35
CA MET A 187 -12.80 17.70 10.12
C MET A 187 -14.09 16.96 9.75
N ARG A 188 -14.16 15.64 9.95
CA ARG A 188 -15.41 14.90 9.72
C ARG A 188 -16.53 15.36 10.66
N LEU A 189 -16.22 15.64 11.93
CA LEU A 189 -17.19 16.20 12.90
C LEU A 189 -17.67 17.60 12.49
N GLN A 190 -16.81 18.38 11.84
CA GLN A 190 -17.15 19.69 11.27
C GLN A 190 -17.87 19.61 9.90
N GLY A 191 -18.11 18.40 9.37
CA GLY A 191 -18.88 18.20 8.15
C GLY A 191 -18.08 18.34 6.85
N TYR A 192 -16.74 18.27 6.90
CA TYR A 192 -15.93 18.25 5.69
C TYR A 192 -16.13 16.95 4.91
N ASP A 193 -16.32 17.08 3.59
CA ASP A 193 -16.50 15.95 2.67
C ASP A 193 -15.17 15.36 2.18
N LYS A 194 -14.09 16.14 2.31
CA LYS A 194 -12.72 15.78 1.95
C LYS A 194 -11.76 16.20 3.05
N THR A 195 -10.94 15.25 3.48
CA THR A 195 -10.10 15.36 4.67
C THR A 195 -8.68 14.92 4.34
N PRO A 196 -7.70 15.83 4.22
CA PRO A 196 -6.29 15.43 4.37
C PRO A 196 -6.05 14.87 5.79
N ASP A 197 -4.91 14.22 6.03
CA ASP A 197 -4.62 13.72 7.39
C ASP A 197 -4.54 14.87 8.41
N ILE A 198 -4.01 16.02 7.98
CA ILE A 198 -3.89 17.24 8.78
C ILE A 198 -4.32 18.45 7.95
N LYS A 199 -5.19 19.28 8.52
CA LYS A 199 -5.44 20.65 8.06
C LYS A 199 -4.91 21.62 9.10
N LEU A 200 -3.95 22.46 8.73
CA LEU A 200 -3.40 23.47 9.62
C LEU A 200 -4.44 24.59 9.81
N GLU A 201 -4.60 25.07 11.04
CA GLU A 201 -5.42 26.25 11.29
C GLU A 201 -4.70 27.53 10.85
N VAL A 202 -3.38 27.55 11.03
CA VAL A 202 -2.50 28.62 10.60
C VAL A 202 -1.47 28.04 9.63
N PRO A 203 -1.40 28.52 8.37
CA PRO A 203 -0.45 28.02 7.39
C PRO A 203 1.00 28.21 7.85
N ILE A 204 1.87 27.30 7.41
CA ILE A 204 3.32 27.37 7.63
C ILE A 204 4.04 27.54 6.29
N ALA A 205 5.26 28.08 6.32
CA ALA A 205 6.14 28.11 5.17
C ALA A 205 7.25 27.06 5.31
N VAL A 206 7.43 26.25 4.27
CA VAL A 206 8.45 25.20 4.17
C VAL A 206 9.19 25.37 2.85
N ASN A 207 10.51 25.63 2.90
CA ASN A 207 11.34 25.83 1.71
C ASN A 207 10.75 26.88 0.74
N GLY A 208 10.16 27.96 1.27
CA GLY A 208 9.49 29.00 0.49
C GLY A 208 8.08 28.66 -0.02
N ASN A 209 7.56 27.46 0.26
CA ASN A 209 6.21 27.03 -0.12
C ASN A 209 5.26 27.20 1.07
N ILE A 210 4.07 27.77 0.81
CA ILE A 210 3.00 27.82 1.80
C ILE A 210 2.34 26.44 1.91
N VAL A 211 2.07 26.00 3.14
CA VAL A 211 1.46 24.71 3.44
C VAL A 211 0.23 24.94 4.32
N ASN A 212 -0.96 24.60 3.80
CA ASN A 212 -2.23 24.69 4.52
C ASN A 212 -2.71 23.33 5.04
N TRP A 213 -2.27 22.24 4.43
CA TRP A 213 -2.62 20.87 4.78
C TRP A 213 -1.44 19.93 4.56
N ILE A 214 -1.42 18.82 5.28
CA ILE A 214 -0.39 17.80 5.20
C ILE A 214 -1.04 16.43 5.02
N GLU A 215 -0.54 15.66 4.06
CA GLU A 215 -0.90 14.26 3.85
C GLU A 215 0.30 13.36 4.18
N SER A 216 0.09 12.37 5.02
CA SER A 216 1.04 11.39 5.53
C SER A 216 0.91 10.07 4.78
N LYS A 217 1.92 9.70 3.99
CA LYS A 217 1.95 8.44 3.25
C LYS A 217 3.10 7.56 3.75
N ALA A 218 2.77 6.52 4.51
CA ALA A 218 3.70 5.46 4.91
C ALA A 218 4.01 4.50 3.75
N SER A 219 4.46 5.06 2.62
CA SER A 219 4.74 4.35 1.37
C SER A 219 5.77 5.11 0.56
N PHE A 220 6.34 4.46 -0.46
CA PHE A 220 7.20 5.11 -1.45
C PHE A 220 6.37 5.86 -2.49
N GLY A 221 6.72 7.11 -2.77
CA GLY A 221 6.06 7.93 -3.80
C GLY A 221 6.62 7.65 -5.19
N ASP A 222 5.97 6.77 -5.96
CA ASP A 222 6.25 6.57 -7.39
C ASP A 222 5.30 7.36 -8.31
N GLU A 223 5.65 7.50 -9.59
CA GLU A 223 4.88 8.27 -10.59
C GLU A 223 3.42 7.80 -10.70
N HIS A 224 3.18 6.48 -10.69
CA HIS A 224 1.85 5.91 -10.89
C HIS A 224 0.92 6.15 -9.70
N SER A 225 1.42 5.88 -8.50
CA SER A 225 0.69 6.04 -7.25
C SER A 225 0.46 7.52 -6.98
N HIS A 226 1.47 8.36 -7.16
CA HIS A 226 1.35 9.80 -6.99
C HIS A 226 0.31 10.40 -7.96
N ALA A 227 0.34 10.04 -9.25
CA ALA A 227 -0.66 10.51 -10.22
C ALA A 227 -2.10 10.06 -9.85
N THR A 228 -2.25 8.87 -9.28
CA THR A 228 -3.54 8.38 -8.78
C THR A 228 -4.02 9.22 -7.60
N TYR A 229 -3.15 9.47 -6.61
CA TYR A 229 -3.51 10.31 -5.46
C TYR A 229 -3.79 11.76 -5.85
N MET A 230 -3.06 12.31 -6.83
CA MET A 230 -3.34 13.64 -7.38
C MET A 230 -4.79 13.75 -7.84
N LYS A 231 -5.24 12.78 -8.64
CA LYS A 231 -6.59 12.73 -9.19
C LYS A 231 -7.66 12.50 -8.12
N ASP A 232 -7.43 11.53 -7.23
CA ASP A 232 -8.47 11.02 -6.35
C ASP A 232 -8.58 11.81 -5.03
N GLN A 233 -7.49 12.47 -4.62
CA GLN A 233 -7.36 13.15 -3.32
C GLN A 233 -6.85 14.59 -3.46
N TYR A 234 -5.64 14.79 -3.96
CA TYR A 234 -4.91 16.04 -3.73
C TYR A 234 -5.49 17.25 -4.47
N TYR A 235 -6.04 17.08 -5.68
CA TYR A 235 -6.77 18.17 -6.34
C TYR A 235 -7.98 18.65 -5.53
N SER A 236 -8.64 17.73 -4.81
CA SER A 236 -9.74 18.09 -3.92
C SER A 236 -9.29 18.96 -2.76
N TYR A 237 -8.10 18.69 -2.22
CA TYR A 237 -7.53 19.47 -1.12
C TYR A 237 -7.01 20.82 -1.61
N LEU A 238 -6.29 20.84 -2.72
CA LEU A 238 -5.83 22.07 -3.37
C LEU A 238 -6.97 23.06 -3.63
N ASN A 239 -8.07 22.59 -4.22
CA ASN A 239 -9.20 23.45 -4.56
C ASN A 239 -9.96 23.98 -3.34
N ARG A 240 -9.92 23.27 -2.20
CA ARG A 240 -10.64 23.67 -0.96
C ARG A 240 -9.78 24.47 0.00
N PHE A 241 -8.52 24.08 0.14
CA PHE A 241 -7.62 24.51 1.22
C PHE A 241 -6.36 25.22 0.70
N GLY A 242 -6.15 25.28 -0.62
CA GLY A 242 -4.96 25.86 -1.22
C GLY A 242 -3.75 24.92 -1.17
N PRO A 243 -2.53 25.45 -1.36
CA PRO A 243 -1.28 24.69 -1.36
C PRO A 243 -1.09 23.80 -0.13
N GLY A 244 -0.40 22.68 -0.29
CA GLY A 244 -0.19 21.71 0.78
C GLY A 244 1.10 20.91 0.63
N MET A 245 1.27 19.92 1.51
CA MET A 245 2.47 19.10 1.57
C MET A 245 2.11 17.62 1.66
N VAL A 246 2.85 16.77 0.95
CA VAL A 246 2.74 15.31 1.05
C VAL A 246 4.05 14.75 1.58
N ILE A 247 3.99 13.97 2.65
CA ILE A 247 5.14 13.29 3.25
C ILE A 247 5.11 11.82 2.83
N TYR A 248 6.05 11.41 1.96
CA TYR A 248 6.31 10.00 1.68
C TYR A 248 7.41 9.47 2.61
N TRP A 249 7.01 8.88 3.73
CA TRP A 249 7.94 8.45 4.80
C TRP A 249 8.98 7.43 4.35
N PHE A 250 8.67 6.64 3.31
CA PHE A 250 9.62 5.67 2.74
C PHE A 250 10.37 6.19 1.54
N GLY A 251 10.30 7.50 1.26
CA GLY A 251 10.95 8.17 0.14
C GLY A 251 10.07 8.28 -1.09
N PHE A 252 10.56 8.98 -2.10
CA PHE A 252 9.82 9.27 -3.32
C PHE A 252 10.78 9.48 -4.50
N ILE A 253 10.26 9.41 -5.71
CA ILE A 253 11.02 9.76 -6.92
C ILE A 253 11.27 11.27 -6.91
N LYS A 254 12.56 11.68 -6.90
CA LYS A 254 12.97 13.08 -6.75
C LYS A 254 12.29 14.01 -7.76
N GLU A 255 12.14 13.51 -8.98
CA GLU A 255 11.60 14.24 -10.12
C GLU A 255 10.12 14.60 -9.98
N LEU A 256 9.38 13.99 -9.05
CA LEU A 256 7.99 14.37 -8.75
C LEU A 256 7.86 15.82 -8.25
N ASN A 257 8.93 16.41 -7.70
CA ASN A 257 8.96 17.82 -7.29
C ASN A 257 9.39 18.79 -8.41
N PHE A 258 9.83 18.28 -9.57
CA PHE A 258 10.32 19.13 -10.68
C PHE A 258 9.29 19.33 -11.78
N ASP A 259 8.29 18.46 -11.87
CA ASP A 259 7.11 18.74 -12.68
C ASP A 259 6.47 20.03 -12.12
N GLU A 260 5.92 20.88 -13.00
CA GLU A 260 5.16 22.10 -12.66
C GLU A 260 3.84 21.74 -11.95
N GLN A 261 3.94 21.00 -10.85
CA GLN A 261 2.84 20.49 -10.07
C GLN A 261 2.20 21.66 -9.31
N PRO A 262 0.86 21.72 -9.26
CA PRO A 262 0.16 22.79 -8.58
C PRO A 262 0.38 22.67 -7.07
N GLY A 263 1.10 23.62 -6.47
CA GLY A 263 1.06 23.95 -5.04
C GLY A 263 1.25 22.80 -4.04
N ILE A 264 1.79 21.64 -4.43
CA ILE A 264 2.02 20.49 -3.55
C ILE A 264 3.51 20.28 -3.39
N LEU A 265 4.00 20.49 -2.17
CA LEU A 265 5.37 20.17 -1.81
C LEU A 265 5.48 18.68 -1.43
N ILE A 266 6.37 17.94 -2.07
CA ILE A 266 6.64 16.54 -1.70
C ILE A 266 7.92 16.48 -0.85
N VAL A 267 7.81 15.86 0.31
CA VAL A 267 8.95 15.63 1.22
C VAL A 267 8.96 14.17 1.67
N ASP A 268 10.04 13.77 2.33
CA ASP A 268 10.22 12.42 2.86
C ASP A 268 10.24 12.34 4.39
N SER A 269 10.13 13.49 5.04
CA SER A 269 10.11 13.66 6.48
C SER A 269 9.48 15.01 6.79
N PHE A 270 8.94 15.16 7.99
CA PHE A 270 8.49 16.47 8.44
C PHE A 270 9.70 17.43 8.53
N PRO A 271 9.63 18.62 7.89
CA PRO A 271 10.75 19.58 7.86
C PRO A 271 11.19 20.03 9.25
N LEU A 272 12.50 20.20 9.45
CA LEU A 272 13.06 20.76 10.69
C LEU A 272 12.92 22.28 10.76
N GLU A 273 13.07 22.94 9.61
CA GLU A 273 12.96 24.39 9.47
C GLU A 273 11.60 24.73 8.89
N ILE A 274 10.78 25.40 9.70
CA ILE A 274 9.48 25.93 9.29
C ILE A 274 9.39 27.39 9.70
N ILE A 275 8.70 28.19 8.89
CA ILE A 275 8.38 29.58 9.21
C ILE A 275 6.91 29.65 9.59
N THR A 276 6.61 30.21 10.77
CA THR A 276 5.24 30.42 11.24
C THR A 276 4.92 31.90 11.22
N LEU A 277 3.64 32.26 11.05
CA LEU A 277 3.20 33.65 11.08
C LEU A 277 3.47 34.36 12.43
N LYS A 278 3.66 33.61 13.53
CA LYS A 278 4.09 34.19 14.83
C LYS A 278 5.54 34.68 14.82
N ALA A 279 6.40 34.17 13.94
CA ALA A 279 7.81 34.57 13.89
C ALA A 279 8.05 35.95 13.24
N CYS A 280 7.03 36.54 12.60
CA CYS A 280 7.15 37.83 11.92
C CYS A 280 6.92 39.05 12.83
N THR A 281 6.66 38.88 14.14
CA THR A 281 6.48 40.03 15.05
C THR A 281 7.77 40.51 15.71
N ASP A 282 8.87 39.77 15.60
CA ASP A 282 10.07 40.01 16.44
C ASP A 282 11.28 40.56 15.66
N HIS A 283 11.13 40.96 14.39
CA HIS A 283 12.25 41.49 13.58
C HIS A 283 12.05 42.84 12.89
N ASP A 284 10.96 43.56 13.13
CA ASP A 284 10.74 44.92 12.57
C ASP A 284 10.54 46.00 13.65
N CYS A 285 11.18 45.84 14.82
CA CYS A 285 11.27 46.89 15.83
C CYS A 285 12.69 46.97 16.39
N ASN A 286 13.61 47.53 15.60
CA ASN A 286 14.72 48.37 16.07
C ASN A 286 15.39 49.08 14.88
#